data_AF-A0A939W5R4-F1
#
_entry.id   AF-A0A939W5R4-F1
#
_cell.length_a   1.000
_cell.length_b   1.000
_cell.length_c   1.000
_cell.angle_alpha   90.00
_cell.angle_beta   90.00
_cell.angle_gamma   90.00
#
_symmetry.space_group_name_H-M   'P 1'
#
loop_
_entity.id
_entity.type
_entity.pdbx_description
1 polymer ?
#
loop_
_entity_poly.entity_id
_entity_poly.type
_entity_poly.pdbx_seq_one_letter_code
_entity_poly.pdbx_strand_id
1 'polypeptide(L)'
;MGNGIIYKCKKCNEEYDFYYGVGTLYFASRDKLEKEVKDGKYGEELKQRFEEKPSFHISAEQELYVCPNCHVPKNDFNLSVVEGDGFSDVNNIFFQYVHKCPKCKIEMISYKLSGIDTKSTKYPKDLRCSKCNGKLKKKDGYFLWD
;
A
#
# COMPACT_ATOMS: atom_id res chain seq x y z
N MET A 1 9.59 -7.90 -10.55
CA MET A 1 8.27 -8.57 -10.64
C MET A 1 7.57 -8.45 -9.30
N GLY A 2 6.42 -7.80 -9.29
CA GLY A 2 5.51 -7.76 -8.16
C GLY A 2 4.58 -8.96 -8.17
N ASN A 3 3.98 -9.26 -7.03
CA ASN A 3 2.93 -10.27 -6.90
C ASN A 3 1.60 -9.58 -6.67
N GLY A 4 0.50 -10.20 -7.07
CA GLY A 4 -0.83 -9.67 -6.84
C GLY A 4 -1.84 -10.74 -6.47
N ILE A 5 -2.89 -10.32 -5.76
CA ILE A 5 -4.02 -11.18 -5.37
C ILE A 5 -5.32 -10.52 -5.75
N ILE A 6 -6.21 -11.32 -6.30
CA ILE A 6 -7.56 -10.90 -6.67
C ILE A 6 -8.55 -11.28 -5.59
N TYR A 7 -9.37 -10.33 -5.18
CA TYR A 7 -10.54 -10.55 -4.32
C TYR A 7 -11.81 -10.23 -5.08
N LYS A 8 -12.85 -11.03 -4.87
CA LYS A 8 -14.18 -10.80 -5.45
C LYS A 8 -15.23 -10.62 -4.38
N CYS A 9 -16.07 -9.60 -4.52
CA CYS A 9 -17.22 -9.40 -3.65
C CYS A 9 -18.30 -10.45 -3.92
N LYS A 10 -18.72 -11.19 -2.88
CA LYS A 10 -19.80 -12.17 -3.01
C LYS A 10 -21.20 -11.58 -3.26
N LYS A 11 -21.38 -10.28 -3.01
CA LYS A 11 -22.70 -9.61 -3.11
C LYS A 11 -22.87 -8.87 -4.43
N CYS A 12 -21.89 -8.05 -4.83
CA CYS A 12 -21.98 -7.21 -6.03
C CYS A 12 -21.00 -7.59 -7.14
N ASN A 13 -20.26 -8.69 -6.99
CA ASN A 13 -19.29 -9.21 -7.96
C ASN A 13 -18.11 -8.31 -8.33
N GLU A 14 -17.97 -7.15 -7.67
CA GLU A 14 -16.79 -6.27 -7.82
C GLU A 14 -15.49 -7.05 -7.55
N GLU A 15 -14.50 -6.85 -8.42
CA GLU A 15 -13.17 -7.44 -8.30
C GLU A 15 -12.17 -6.37 -7.84
N TYR A 16 -11.22 -6.80 -7.01
CA TYR A 16 -10.17 -5.96 -6.45
C TYR A 16 -8.85 -6.66 -6.68
N ASP A 17 -7.99 -5.98 -7.42
CA ASP A 17 -6.63 -6.42 -7.68
C ASP A 17 -5.72 -5.71 -6.69
N PHE A 18 -5.14 -6.46 -5.77
CA PHE A 18 -4.18 -5.94 -4.80
C PHE A 18 -2.79 -6.33 -5.24
N TYR A 19 -2.01 -5.30 -5.56
CA TYR A 19 -0.64 -5.42 -6.00
C TYR A 19 0.31 -5.29 -4.80
N TYR A 20 1.34 -6.12 -4.76
CA TYR A 20 2.34 -6.19 -3.70
C TYR A 20 3.74 -6.10 -4.28
N GLY A 21 4.59 -5.37 -3.55
CA GLY A 21 5.92 -5.04 -4.03
C GLY A 21 5.82 -3.94 -5.08
N VAL A 22 6.78 -3.92 -5.99
CA VAL A 22 7.05 -2.72 -6.79
C VAL A 22 7.41 -3.00 -8.24
N GLY A 23 7.20 -4.25 -8.65
CA GLY A 23 7.45 -4.63 -10.02
C GLY A 23 8.92 -4.47 -10.39
N THR A 24 9.18 -4.19 -11.66
CA THR A 24 10.48 -3.68 -12.14
C THR A 24 10.51 -2.15 -12.17
N LEU A 25 9.35 -1.51 -11.93
CA LEU A 25 9.13 -0.07 -12.04
C LEU A 25 9.35 0.69 -10.72
N TYR A 26 10.09 0.14 -9.76
CA TYR A 26 10.36 0.77 -8.46
C TYR A 26 10.84 2.21 -8.61
N PHE A 27 11.94 2.41 -9.32
CA PHE A 27 12.60 3.70 -9.44
C PHE A 27 11.74 4.71 -10.18
N ALA A 28 11.09 4.29 -11.27
CA ALA A 28 10.18 5.16 -12.02
C ALA A 28 8.98 5.60 -11.17
N SER A 29 8.44 4.69 -10.35
CA SER A 29 7.36 4.98 -9.41
C SER A 29 7.83 5.92 -8.30
N ARG A 30 9.02 5.68 -7.74
CA ARG A 30 9.64 6.54 -6.73
C ARG A 30 9.84 7.96 -7.25
N ASP A 31 10.49 8.12 -8.40
CA ASP A 31 10.77 9.44 -8.97
C ASP A 31 9.48 10.24 -9.23
N LYS A 32 8.41 9.55 -9.63
CA LYS A 32 7.08 10.15 -9.78
C LYS A 32 6.49 10.56 -8.43
N LEU A 33 6.51 9.67 -7.44
CA LEU A 33 5.97 9.94 -6.11
C LEU A 33 6.70 11.07 -5.40
N GLU A 34 8.04 11.12 -5.50
CA GLU A 34 8.84 12.19 -4.94
C GLU A 34 8.48 13.56 -5.53
N LYS A 35 8.21 13.64 -6.84
CA LYS A 35 7.68 14.87 -7.47
C LYS A 35 6.31 15.23 -6.90
N GLU A 36 5.39 14.26 -6.85
CA GLU A 36 4.04 14.49 -6.32
C GLU A 36 4.05 14.92 -4.84
N VAL A 37 4.99 14.42 -4.03
CA VAL A 37 5.20 14.85 -2.64
C VAL A 37 5.71 16.29 -2.58
N LYS A 38 6.70 16.65 -3.40
CA LYS A 38 7.22 18.04 -3.50
C LYS A 38 6.14 19.03 -3.96
N ASP A 39 5.22 18.55 -4.80
CA ASP A 39 4.05 19.32 -5.25
C ASP A 39 2.94 19.41 -4.17
N GLY A 40 3.09 18.77 -3.01
CA GLY A 40 2.17 18.84 -1.89
C GLY A 40 0.94 17.93 -1.99
N LYS A 41 0.89 17.03 -2.98
CA LYS A 41 -0.28 16.15 -3.26
C LYS A 41 -0.69 15.28 -2.06
N TYR A 42 0.28 14.93 -1.22
CA TYR A 42 0.10 14.05 -0.06
C TYR A 42 0.05 14.80 1.29
N GLY A 43 0.00 16.13 1.25
CA GLY A 43 -0.05 17.00 2.42
C GLY A 43 1.30 17.65 2.75
N GLU A 44 1.22 18.84 3.36
CA GLU A 44 2.39 19.66 3.69
C GLU A 44 3.33 19.00 4.69
N GLU A 45 2.81 18.18 5.61
CA GLU A 45 3.67 17.46 6.57
C GLU A 45 4.62 16.52 5.86
N LEU A 46 4.13 15.63 4.98
CA LEU A 46 4.99 14.69 4.26
C LEU A 46 6.01 15.42 3.39
N LYS A 47 5.59 16.51 2.73
CA LYS A 47 6.49 17.36 1.95
C LYS A 47 7.64 17.90 2.81
N GLN A 48 7.31 18.52 3.93
CA GLN A 48 8.31 19.07 4.85
C GLN A 48 9.28 17.99 5.33
N ARG A 49 8.76 16.81 5.76
CA ARG A 49 9.58 15.68 6.21
C ARG A 49 10.53 15.18 5.12
N PHE A 50 10.05 15.10 3.89
CA PHE A 50 10.85 14.64 2.76
C PHE A 50 11.96 15.65 2.38
N GLU A 51 11.68 16.94 2.49
CA GLU A 51 12.64 18.01 2.15
C GLU A 51 13.67 18.29 3.26
N GLU A 52 13.57 17.63 4.42
CA GLU A 52 14.52 17.82 5.53
C GLU A 52 15.96 17.42 5.17
N LYS A 53 16.17 16.40 4.32
CA LYS A 53 17.51 15.97 3.89
C LYS A 53 17.55 15.54 2.41
N PRO A 54 18.64 15.85 1.68
CA PRO A 54 18.83 15.36 0.31
C PRO A 54 18.97 13.83 0.18
N SER A 55 19.36 13.14 1.26
CA SER A 55 19.50 11.68 1.33
C SER A 55 18.19 10.94 1.57
N PHE A 56 17.09 11.68 1.74
CA PHE A 56 15.78 11.09 1.95
C PHE A 56 15.12 10.71 0.63
N HIS A 57 14.38 9.62 0.69
CA HIS A 57 13.62 9.04 -0.41
C HIS A 57 12.22 8.67 0.05
N ILE A 58 11.30 8.59 -0.91
CA ILE A 58 9.95 8.09 -0.66
C ILE A 58 9.90 6.59 -0.94
N SER A 59 9.39 5.81 0.02
CA SER A 59 9.11 4.40 -0.20
C SER A 59 7.99 4.25 -1.24
N ALA A 60 8.35 3.67 -2.38
CA ALA A 60 7.43 3.41 -3.48
C ALA A 60 6.82 2.00 -3.41
N GLU A 61 7.00 1.26 -2.32
CA GLU A 61 6.40 -0.08 -2.20
C GLU A 61 4.87 -0.01 -2.18
N GLN A 62 4.21 -0.92 -2.90
CA GLN A 62 2.77 -1.07 -2.80
C GLN A 62 2.39 -2.05 -1.69
N GLU A 63 1.46 -1.61 -0.86
CA GLU A 63 0.96 -2.36 0.29
C GLU A 63 -0.57 -2.43 0.28
N LEU A 64 -1.10 -3.39 1.04
CA LEU A 64 -2.52 -3.47 1.33
C LEU A 64 -2.79 -2.77 2.66
N TYR A 65 -3.59 -1.72 2.60
CA TYR A 65 -4.12 -1.02 3.76
C TYR A 65 -5.53 -1.50 4.04
N VAL A 66 -5.84 -1.79 5.31
CA VAL A 66 -7.19 -2.18 5.73
C VAL A 66 -7.66 -1.29 6.86
N CYS A 67 -8.86 -0.73 6.71
CA CYS A 67 -9.48 0.01 7.80
C CYS A 67 -9.86 -0.96 8.94
N PRO A 68 -9.40 -0.77 10.18
CA PRO A 68 -9.73 -1.67 11.28
C PRO A 68 -11.21 -1.61 11.70
N ASN A 69 -11.92 -0.54 11.35
CA ASN A 69 -13.34 -0.39 11.68
C ASN A 69 -14.25 -1.03 10.60
N CYS A 70 -14.18 -0.51 9.37
CA CYS A 70 -15.07 -0.99 8.29
C CYS A 70 -14.49 -2.13 7.45
N HIS A 71 -13.24 -2.52 7.69
CA HIS A 71 -12.55 -3.62 6.99
C HIS A 71 -12.48 -3.44 5.46
N VAL A 72 -12.67 -2.22 4.97
CA VAL A 72 -12.50 -1.89 3.55
C VAL A 72 -11.00 -1.86 3.23
N PRO A 73 -10.54 -2.64 2.25
CA PRO A 73 -9.16 -2.62 1.79
C PRO A 73 -8.90 -1.46 0.82
N LYS A 74 -7.63 -1.03 0.74
CA LYS A 74 -7.09 -0.08 -0.23
C LYS A 74 -5.69 -0.54 -0.61
N ASN A 75 -5.39 -0.61 -1.90
CA ASN A 75 -4.02 -0.74 -2.38
C ASN A 75 -3.46 0.66 -2.59
N ASP A 76 -2.29 0.95 -2.03
CA ASP A 76 -1.61 2.22 -2.27
C ASP A 76 -0.11 2.09 -1.98
N PHE A 77 0.63 3.15 -2.29
CA PHE A 77 2.04 3.27 -1.97
C PHE A 77 2.28 3.52 -0.49
N ASN A 78 3.40 3.04 0.03
CA ASN A 78 3.79 3.22 1.42
C ASN A 78 4.04 4.68 1.79
N LEU A 79 4.69 5.45 0.92
CA LEU A 79 4.93 6.89 1.06
C LEU A 79 5.76 7.30 2.29
N SER A 80 6.26 6.36 3.10
CA SER A 80 7.15 6.69 4.21
C SER A 80 8.46 7.26 3.71
N VAL A 81 9.02 8.21 4.47
CA VAL A 81 10.33 8.80 4.21
C VAL A 81 11.39 7.88 4.79
N VAL A 82 12.33 7.47 3.95
CA VAL A 82 13.44 6.58 4.28
C VAL A 82 14.79 7.24 3.96
N GLU A 83 15.83 6.91 4.72
CA GLU A 83 17.20 7.38 4.45
C GLU A 83 18.04 6.27 3.78
N GLY A 84 18.81 6.62 2.75
CA GLY A 84 19.74 5.69 2.09
C GLY A 84 19.43 5.45 0.61
N ASP A 85 19.69 4.26 0.08
CA ASP A 85 19.45 3.92 -1.34
C ASP A 85 17.96 3.75 -1.70
N GLY A 86 17.10 3.84 -0.69
CA GLY A 86 15.65 3.80 -0.84
C GLY A 86 15.12 2.39 -1.09
N PHE A 87 15.94 1.34 -0.99
CA PHE A 87 15.40 -0.01 -0.76
C PHE A 87 14.96 -0.11 0.69
N SER A 88 13.81 -0.72 0.90
CA SER A 88 13.03 -0.76 2.14
C SER A 88 13.73 -1.50 3.28
N ASP A 89 14.84 -0.96 3.78
CA ASP A 89 15.39 -1.42 5.03
C ASP A 89 14.55 -0.82 6.17
N VAL A 90 13.81 -1.68 6.87
CA VAL A 90 12.93 -1.33 8.00
C VAL A 90 13.65 -0.57 9.11
N ASN A 91 14.98 -0.54 9.07
CA ASN A 91 15.84 0.14 10.03
C ASN A 91 16.07 1.63 9.73
N ASN A 92 15.70 2.12 8.53
CA ASN A 92 15.98 3.50 8.09
C ASN A 92 14.71 4.31 7.79
N ILE A 93 13.58 3.98 8.41
CA ILE A 93 12.35 4.78 8.29
C ILE A 93 12.48 6.01 9.19
N PHE A 94 12.55 7.19 8.57
CA PHE A 94 12.59 8.47 9.26
C PHE A 94 11.19 8.97 9.64
N PHE A 95 10.26 8.85 8.70
CA PHE A 95 8.87 9.27 8.91
C PHE A 95 7.92 8.27 8.28
N GLN A 96 6.95 7.79 9.06
CA GLN A 96 5.93 6.87 8.59
C GLN A 96 4.69 7.63 8.12
N TYR A 97 4.36 7.49 6.84
CA TYR A 97 3.12 8.07 6.31
C TYR A 97 1.90 7.24 6.73
N VAL A 98 0.88 7.92 7.25
CA VAL A 98 -0.32 7.26 7.77
C VAL A 98 -1.49 7.41 6.80
N HIS A 99 -1.89 6.29 6.19
CA HIS A 99 -3.08 6.23 5.36
C HIS A 99 -4.35 6.26 6.23
N LYS A 100 -5.29 7.14 5.86
CA LYS A 100 -6.59 7.24 6.53
C LYS A 100 -7.70 6.64 5.67
N CYS A 101 -8.62 5.91 6.32
CA CYS A 101 -9.79 5.38 5.65
C CYS A 101 -10.65 6.53 5.11
N PRO A 102 -11.02 6.54 3.82
CA PRO A 102 -11.82 7.64 3.27
C PRO A 102 -13.21 7.75 3.91
N LYS A 103 -13.75 6.63 4.40
CA LYS A 103 -15.06 6.56 5.09
C LYS A 103 -14.95 6.84 6.59
N CYS A 104 -14.08 6.12 7.29
CA CYS A 104 -14.00 6.16 8.75
C CYS A 104 -13.08 7.27 9.27
N LYS A 105 -12.23 7.85 8.42
CA LYS A 105 -11.19 8.85 8.76
C LYS A 105 -10.14 8.39 9.78
N ILE A 106 -10.21 7.15 10.25
CA ILE A 106 -9.21 6.52 11.10
C ILE A 106 -8.04 5.99 10.29
N GLU A 107 -6.91 5.81 10.96
CA GLU A 107 -5.72 5.15 10.45
C GLU A 107 -6.02 3.72 9.95
N MET A 108 -5.43 3.38 8.81
CA MET A 108 -5.51 2.06 8.22
C MET A 108 -4.26 1.24 8.58
N ILE A 109 -4.46 -0.05 8.80
CA ILE A 109 -3.37 -0.98 9.11
C ILE A 109 -2.75 -1.44 7.79
N SER A 110 -1.44 -1.27 7.65
CA SER A 110 -0.64 -1.79 6.53
C SER A 110 -0.34 -3.27 6.70
N TYR A 111 -0.52 -4.05 5.64
CA TYR A 111 -0.13 -5.45 5.56
C TYR A 111 0.98 -5.60 4.54
N LYS A 112 2.23 -5.73 5.02
CA LYS A 112 3.40 -6.08 4.21
C LYS A 112 3.31 -7.56 3.84
N LEU A 113 2.98 -7.83 2.59
CA LEU A 113 2.86 -9.18 2.07
C LEU A 113 4.17 -9.56 1.40
N SER A 114 5.11 -9.99 2.23
CA SER A 114 6.43 -10.46 1.82
C SER A 114 6.37 -11.94 1.41
N GLY A 115 6.62 -12.23 0.13
CA GLY A 115 6.95 -13.56 -0.37
C GLY A 115 5.79 -14.41 -0.91
N ILE A 116 6.16 -15.47 -1.63
CA ILE A 116 5.30 -16.57 -2.12
C ILE A 116 4.88 -17.45 -0.94
N ASP A 117 4.47 -16.85 0.18
CA ASP A 117 4.01 -17.63 1.33
C ASP A 117 2.53 -17.91 1.15
N THR A 118 2.25 -19.12 0.67
CA THR A 118 0.91 -19.65 0.40
C THR A 118 0.15 -19.97 1.70
N LYS A 119 0.81 -19.91 2.87
CA LYS A 119 0.19 -20.19 4.18
C LYS A 119 -0.41 -18.93 4.83
N SER A 120 -1.52 -18.47 4.25
CA SER A 120 -2.77 -17.95 4.84
C SER A 120 -2.87 -17.18 6.19
N THR A 121 -1.80 -16.83 6.92
CA THR A 121 -1.90 -16.18 8.25
C THR A 121 -1.64 -14.67 8.22
N LYS A 122 -0.91 -14.15 7.23
CA LYS A 122 -0.66 -12.69 7.08
C LYS A 122 -1.76 -11.93 6.33
N TYR A 123 -2.74 -12.61 5.75
CA TYR A 123 -3.81 -11.97 5.00
C TYR A 123 -5.01 -11.61 5.90
N PRO A 124 -5.55 -10.40 5.78
CA PRO A 124 -6.78 -10.04 6.48
C PRO A 124 -7.94 -10.93 6.01
N LYS A 125 -8.59 -11.61 6.96
CA LYS A 125 -9.61 -12.65 6.69
C LYS A 125 -11.02 -12.12 6.48
N ASP A 126 -11.26 -10.84 6.80
CA ASP A 126 -12.61 -10.23 6.82
C ASP A 126 -12.72 -8.93 6.03
N LEU A 127 -12.08 -8.89 4.86
CA LEU A 127 -12.19 -7.76 3.94
C LEU A 127 -13.63 -7.52 3.46
N ARG A 128 -14.01 -6.25 3.39
CA ARG A 128 -15.34 -5.77 2.98
C ARG A 128 -15.27 -4.94 1.71
N CYS A 129 -16.24 -5.16 0.83
CA CYS A 129 -16.38 -4.40 -0.41
C CYS A 129 -16.65 -2.92 -0.12
N SER A 130 -15.88 -2.03 -0.74
CA SER A 130 -16.04 -0.58 -0.59
C SER A 130 -17.40 -0.09 -1.11
N LYS A 131 -18.00 -0.76 -2.10
CA LYS A 131 -19.29 -0.40 -2.69
C LYS A 131 -20.49 -0.86 -1.86
N CYS A 132 -20.55 -2.15 -1.51
CA CYS A 132 -21.77 -2.75 -0.93
C CYS A 132 -21.60 -3.35 0.47
N ASN A 133 -20.41 -3.23 1.07
CA ASN A 133 -20.02 -3.83 2.34
C ASN A 133 -20.12 -5.37 2.39
N GLY A 134 -20.32 -6.02 1.24
CA GLY A 134 -20.33 -7.49 1.12
C GLY A 134 -18.95 -8.09 1.39
N LYS A 135 -18.92 -9.32 1.92
CA LYS A 135 -17.66 -10.03 2.20
C LYS A 135 -16.89 -10.29 0.90
N LEU A 136 -15.60 -9.97 0.91
CA LEU A 136 -14.68 -10.30 -0.17
C LEU A 136 -14.17 -11.73 0.02
N LYS A 137 -14.07 -12.47 -1.09
CA LYS A 137 -13.44 -13.80 -1.14
C LYS A 137 -12.22 -13.70 -2.04
N LYS A 138 -11.07 -14.17 -1.53
CA LYS A 138 -9.88 -14.37 -2.37
C LYS A 138 -10.22 -15.35 -3.49
N LYS A 139 -9.87 -15.01 -4.73
CA LYS A 139 -9.86 -15.96 -5.84
C LYS A 139 -8.59 -16.81 -5.74
N ASP A 140 -8.69 -18.08 -6.13
CA ASP A 140 -7.52 -18.93 -6.22
C ASP A 140 -6.60 -18.42 -7.33
N GLY A 141 -5.30 -18.35 -7.03
CA GLY A 141 -4.28 -17.80 -7.92
C GLY A 141 -3.56 -16.58 -7.33
N TYR A 142 -2.39 -16.32 -7.90
CA TYR A 142 -1.63 -15.09 -7.81
C TYR A 142 -1.31 -14.66 -9.23
N PHE A 143 -1.18 -13.36 -9.46
CA PHE A 143 -0.70 -12.86 -10.73
C PHE A 143 0.62 -12.13 -10.53
N LEU A 144 1.49 -12.20 -11.53
CA LEU A 144 2.70 -11.41 -11.59
C LEU A 144 2.37 -10.10 -12.31
N TRP A 145 2.98 -9.02 -11.87
CA TRP A 145 2.86 -7.72 -12.51
C TRP A 145 4.21 -7.01 -12.50
N ASP A 146 4.38 -6.08 -13.44
CA ASP A 146 5.58 -5.26 -13.59
C ASP A 146 5.28 -3.77 -13.38
#